data_AF-A0A197SNF9-F1
#
_entry.id   AF-A0A197SNF9-F1
#
_cell.length_a   1.000
_cell.length_b   1.000
_cell.length_c   1.000
_cell.angle_alpha   90.00
_cell.angle_beta   90.00
_cell.angle_gamma   90.00
#
_symmetry.space_group_name_H-M   'P 1'
#
loop_
_entity.id
_entity.type
_entity.pdbx_description
1 polymer ?
#
loop_
_entity_poly.entity_id
_entity_poly.type
_entity_poly.pdbx_seq_one_letter_code
_entity_poly.pdbx_strand_id
1 'polypeptide(L)'
;MSRPLPGVRIVSATLVHGRAEVRAHLVDGAPPGTRVRQTGWAVTGREETGQLHAVEGYGPHARVVAAGSTLFGPRSHVAVLEGSTGEAPSVFVALASLTGEEHPAPLPGLVADIGVEGHTVRVTWSDGVTAGLVLDGAAPEPGDGNGPTGGRTCGPSAR
;
A
#
# COMPACT_ATOMS: atom_id res chain seq x y z
N MET A 1 -19.34 -10.50 -8.59
CA MET A 1 -18.45 -10.49 -9.78
C MET A 1 -17.94 -9.07 -9.97
N SER A 2 -16.63 -8.84 -10.01
CA SER A 2 -16.06 -7.50 -10.27
C SER A 2 -16.11 -7.21 -11.78
N ARG A 3 -16.76 -6.11 -12.17
CA ARG A 3 -16.74 -5.63 -13.57
C ARG A 3 -15.46 -4.82 -13.79
N PRO A 4 -14.68 -5.06 -14.86
CA PRO A 4 -13.57 -4.18 -15.22
C PRO A 4 -14.06 -2.74 -15.39
N LEU A 5 -13.29 -1.78 -14.87
CA LEU A 5 -13.55 -0.35 -14.99
C LEU A 5 -12.51 0.25 -15.95
N PRO A 6 -12.78 0.26 -17.27
CA PRO A 6 -11.86 0.87 -18.22
C PRO A 6 -11.70 2.36 -17.92
N GLY A 7 -10.46 2.85 -17.99
CA GLY A 7 -10.12 4.24 -17.65
C GLY A 7 -9.75 4.47 -16.18
N VAL A 8 -9.92 3.49 -15.29
CA VAL A 8 -9.44 3.59 -13.90
C VAL A 8 -7.94 3.36 -13.85
N ARG A 9 -7.21 4.30 -13.25
CA ARG A 9 -5.78 4.18 -12.93
C ARG A 9 -5.62 4.08 -11.41
N ILE A 10 -4.75 3.18 -10.98
CA ILE A 10 -4.35 3.06 -9.58
C ILE A 10 -2.83 3.17 -9.50
N VAL A 11 -2.34 4.19 -8.81
CA VAL A 11 -0.91 4.32 -8.45
C VAL A 11 -0.76 3.81 -7.04
N SER A 12 0.20 2.91 -6.83
CA SER A 12 0.43 2.29 -5.53
C SER A 12 1.88 2.47 -5.14
N ALA A 13 2.12 2.87 -3.90
CA ALA A 13 3.45 2.95 -3.31
C ALA A 13 3.43 2.39 -1.89
N THR A 14 4.55 1.80 -1.48
CA THR A 14 4.70 1.25 -0.13
C THR A 14 6.00 1.74 0.49
N LEU A 15 5.92 2.27 1.70
CA LEU A 15 7.08 2.50 2.56
C LEU A 15 7.11 1.40 3.62
N VAL A 16 8.30 0.88 3.92
CA VAL A 16 8.48 -0.21 4.88
C VAL A 16 9.54 0.19 5.89
N HIS A 17 9.25 -0.05 7.17
CA HIS A 17 10.23 0.11 8.24
C HIS A 17 9.97 -0.92 9.35
N GLY A 18 10.97 -1.73 9.64
CA GLY A 18 10.80 -2.90 10.50
C GLY A 18 9.67 -3.81 9.99
N ARG A 19 8.68 -4.10 10.86
CA ARG A 19 7.49 -4.87 10.48
C ARG A 19 6.34 -4.02 9.89
N ALA A 20 6.46 -2.69 9.93
CA ALA A 20 5.39 -1.79 9.55
C ALA A 20 5.49 -1.44 8.06
N GLU A 21 4.35 -1.43 7.38
CA GLU A 21 4.21 -1.00 6.00
C GLU A 21 3.17 0.12 5.93
N VAL A 22 3.51 1.24 5.30
CA VAL A 22 2.53 2.23 4.84
C VAL A 22 2.21 1.91 3.39
N ARG A 23 0.98 1.48 3.10
CA ARG A 23 0.49 1.19 1.75
C ARG A 23 -0.43 2.32 1.31
N ALA A 24 -0.05 3.02 0.25
CA ALA A 24 -0.76 4.19 -0.25
C ALA A 24 -1.20 3.97 -1.70
N HIS A 25 -2.42 4.38 -2.00
CA HIS A 25 -3.04 4.22 -3.31
C HIS A 25 -3.73 5.50 -3.75
N LEU A 26 -3.42 5.98 -4.96
CA LEU A 26 -4.20 7.01 -5.63
C LEU A 26 -5.07 6.34 -6.69
N VAL A 27 -6.39 6.50 -6.57
CA VAL A 27 -7.38 5.98 -7.51
C VAL A 27 -7.93 7.14 -8.33
N ASP A 28 -7.73 7.08 -9.64
CA ASP A 28 -8.16 8.10 -10.59
C ASP A 28 -9.04 7.49 -11.70
N GLY A 29 -9.95 8.28 -12.26
CA GLY A 29 -10.89 7.88 -13.32
C GLY A 29 -12.03 6.95 -12.88
N ALA A 30 -12.13 6.64 -11.58
CA ALA A 30 -13.23 5.83 -11.05
C ALA A 30 -14.47 6.69 -10.81
N PRO A 31 -15.68 6.23 -11.20
CA PRO A 31 -16.92 6.94 -10.86
C PRO A 31 -17.04 7.19 -9.35
N PRO A 32 -17.64 8.32 -8.93
CA PRO A 32 -17.86 8.59 -7.51
C PRO A 32 -18.64 7.45 -6.83
N GLY A 33 -18.24 7.12 -5.60
CA GLY A 33 -18.82 6.01 -4.85
C GLY A 33 -18.30 4.62 -5.23
N THR A 34 -17.32 4.51 -6.16
CA THR A 34 -16.69 3.23 -6.49
C THR A 34 -16.01 2.63 -5.27
N ARG A 35 -16.35 1.38 -4.93
CA ARG A 35 -15.80 0.70 -3.76
C ARG A 35 -14.33 0.35 -3.95
N VAL A 36 -13.53 0.69 -2.95
CA VAL A 36 -12.11 0.33 -2.85
C VAL A 36 -11.93 -0.60 -1.66
N ARG A 37 -11.16 -1.67 -1.85
CA ARG A 37 -10.87 -2.67 -0.83
C ARG A 37 -9.37 -2.87 -0.72
N GLN A 38 -8.83 -2.74 0.49
CA GLN A 38 -7.46 -3.07 0.84
C GLN A 38 -7.44 -4.25 1.80
N THR A 39 -6.50 -5.16 1.62
CA THR A 39 -6.31 -6.30 2.54
C THR A 39 -4.97 -6.23 3.25
N GLY A 40 -4.95 -6.78 4.45
CA GLY A 40 -3.72 -7.11 5.16
C GLY A 40 -3.10 -8.38 4.59
N TRP A 41 -2.19 -8.95 5.36
CA TRP A 41 -1.59 -10.25 5.06
C TRP A 41 -2.56 -11.40 5.38
N ALA A 42 -2.46 -12.47 4.61
CA ALA A 42 -3.17 -13.70 4.89
C ALA A 42 -2.48 -14.45 6.04
N VAL A 43 -3.22 -14.78 7.08
CA VAL A 43 -2.72 -15.53 8.25
C VAL A 43 -3.44 -16.87 8.38
N THR A 44 -2.72 -17.91 8.79
CA THR A 44 -3.28 -19.25 8.97
C THR A 44 -3.68 -19.54 10.41
N GLY A 45 -3.33 -18.63 11.33
CA GLY A 45 -3.61 -18.76 12.77
C GLY A 45 -2.68 -19.72 13.49
N ARG A 46 -1.51 -20.02 12.90
CA ARG A 46 -0.50 -20.91 13.51
C ARG A 46 0.46 -20.10 14.36
N GLU A 47 1.15 -19.16 13.74
CA GLU A 47 2.19 -18.35 14.40
C GLU A 47 2.23 -16.91 13.85
N GLU A 48 1.45 -16.60 12.82
CA GLU A 48 1.49 -15.29 12.17
C GLU A 48 0.41 -14.35 12.70
N THR A 49 0.82 -13.15 13.10
CA THR A 49 -0.08 -12.05 13.42
C THR A 49 -0.04 -11.01 12.32
N GLY A 50 -1.17 -10.88 11.62
CA GLY A 50 -1.39 -9.87 10.59
C GLY A 50 -2.23 -8.71 11.15
N GLN A 51 -1.76 -7.48 11.00
CA GLN A 51 -2.51 -6.28 11.41
C GLN A 51 -2.76 -5.40 10.17
N LEU A 52 -3.89 -4.70 10.16
CA LEU A 52 -4.27 -3.72 9.15
C LEU A 52 -5.04 -2.57 9.83
N HIS A 53 -4.62 -1.33 9.58
CA HIS A 53 -5.18 -0.14 10.19
C HIS A 53 -5.42 0.95 9.14
N ALA A 54 -6.59 1.58 9.20
CA ALA A 54 -6.96 2.67 8.29
C ALA A 54 -6.20 3.95 8.67
N VAL A 55 -5.71 4.68 7.68
CA VAL A 55 -5.14 6.02 7.87
C VAL A 55 -5.97 7.05 7.13
N GLU A 56 -6.20 6.86 5.83
CA GLU A 56 -6.90 7.82 4.97
C GLU A 56 -7.82 7.09 3.97
N GLY A 57 -8.98 7.68 3.68
CA GLY A 57 -9.93 7.20 2.66
C GLY A 57 -10.70 5.90 2.99
N TYR A 58 -10.30 5.15 4.02
CA TYR A 58 -11.00 3.93 4.47
C TYR A 58 -11.91 4.19 5.67
N GLY A 59 -12.91 3.33 5.84
CA GLY A 59 -13.66 3.24 7.10
C GLY A 59 -12.74 2.84 8.27
N PRO A 60 -13.11 3.21 9.52
CA PRO A 60 -12.20 3.21 10.66
C PRO A 60 -11.79 1.81 11.16
N HIS A 61 -12.53 0.77 10.80
CA HIS A 61 -12.34 -0.58 11.35
C HIS A 61 -12.10 -1.59 10.24
N ALA A 62 -11.00 -2.33 10.37
CA ALA A 62 -10.77 -3.51 9.56
C ALA A 62 -11.67 -4.65 10.04
N ARG A 63 -12.26 -5.39 9.10
CA ARG A 63 -12.94 -6.66 9.39
C ARG A 63 -12.07 -7.84 8.99
N VAL A 64 -12.18 -8.94 9.69
CA VAL A 64 -11.49 -10.19 9.31
C VAL A 64 -12.43 -11.06 8.48
N VAL A 65 -11.96 -11.53 7.32
CA VAL A 65 -12.72 -12.42 6.44
C VAL A 65 -11.88 -13.63 6.06
N ALA A 66 -12.53 -14.75 5.71
CA ALA A 66 -11.85 -15.88 5.12
C ALA A 66 -11.24 -15.52 3.75
N ALA A 67 -9.99 -15.91 3.51
CA ALA A 67 -9.24 -15.65 2.27
C ALA A 67 -8.93 -16.92 1.45
N GLY A 68 -9.23 -18.11 1.98
CA GLY A 68 -9.03 -19.38 1.30
C GLY A 68 -7.63 -19.99 1.56
N SER A 69 -7.15 -20.82 0.65
CA SER A 69 -5.87 -21.53 0.79
C SER A 69 -4.66 -20.63 0.47
N THR A 70 -3.55 -20.85 1.18
CA THR A 70 -2.22 -20.31 0.88
C THR A 70 -1.21 -21.45 0.84
N LEU A 71 0.05 -21.16 0.49
CA LEU A 71 1.14 -22.14 0.62
C LEU A 71 1.34 -22.63 2.07
N PHE A 72 0.90 -21.85 3.06
CA PHE A 72 1.06 -22.16 4.49
C PHE A 72 -0.11 -22.96 5.07
N GLY A 73 -1.22 -23.10 4.34
CA GLY A 73 -2.33 -23.92 4.79
C GLY A 73 -3.61 -23.81 3.95
N PRO A 74 -4.55 -24.74 4.14
CA PRO A 74 -5.80 -24.80 3.36
C PRO A 74 -6.82 -23.72 3.74
N ARG A 75 -6.58 -23.00 4.83
CA ARG A 75 -7.48 -21.96 5.35
C ARG A 75 -6.65 -20.80 5.87
N SER A 76 -7.05 -19.60 5.47
CA SER A 76 -6.46 -18.35 5.92
C SER A 76 -7.54 -17.29 6.09
N HIS A 77 -7.18 -16.26 6.85
CA HIS A 77 -7.98 -15.07 7.05
C HIS A 77 -7.18 -13.83 6.69
N VAL A 78 -7.85 -12.78 6.21
CA VAL A 78 -7.26 -11.45 6.01
C VAL A 78 -8.08 -10.40 6.72
N ALA A 79 -7.40 -9.41 7.29
CA ALA A 79 -8.02 -8.14 7.63
C ALA A 79 -8.34 -7.35 6.35
N VAL A 80 -9.46 -6.62 6.35
CA VAL A 80 -10.00 -5.91 5.19
C VAL A 80 -10.44 -4.52 5.61
N LEU A 81 -9.95 -3.52 4.88
CA LEU A 81 -10.45 -2.15 4.89
C LEU A 81 -11.25 -1.88 3.63
N GLU A 82 -12.28 -1.04 3.77
CA GLU A 82 -13.09 -0.58 2.66
C GLU A 82 -13.29 0.92 2.69
N GLY A 83 -13.29 1.51 1.50
CA GLY A 83 -13.57 2.91 1.26
C GLY A 83 -14.34 3.08 -0.05
N SER A 84 -14.61 4.33 -0.40
CA SER A 84 -15.25 4.70 -1.66
C SER A 84 -14.55 5.90 -2.27
N THR A 85 -14.45 5.96 -3.60
CA THR A 85 -13.91 7.12 -4.30
C THR A 85 -14.86 8.32 -4.21
N GLY A 86 -14.30 9.53 -4.23
CA GLY A 86 -15.03 10.79 -4.35
C GLY A 86 -15.16 11.27 -5.80
N GLU A 87 -15.49 12.56 -5.95
CA GLU A 87 -15.62 13.25 -7.26
C GLU A 87 -14.27 13.52 -7.94
N ALA A 88 -13.19 13.52 -7.16
CA ALA A 88 -11.82 13.77 -7.60
C ALA A 88 -10.95 12.52 -7.36
N PRO A 89 -9.71 12.47 -7.89
CA PRO A 89 -8.76 11.41 -7.58
C PRO A 89 -8.68 11.21 -6.06
N SER A 90 -8.84 9.96 -5.64
CA SER A 90 -9.03 9.61 -4.23
C SER A 90 -7.81 8.88 -3.71
N VAL A 91 -7.25 9.37 -2.59
CA VAL A 91 -6.13 8.75 -1.91
C VAL A 91 -6.63 7.83 -0.80
N PHE A 92 -6.03 6.66 -0.72
CA PHE A 92 -6.29 5.68 0.32
C PHE A 92 -4.98 5.23 0.95
N VAL A 93 -4.88 5.30 2.27
CA VAL A 93 -3.66 4.95 3.00
C VAL A 93 -4.01 4.00 4.14
N ALA A 94 -3.23 2.93 4.28
CA ALA A 94 -3.35 1.97 5.37
C ALA A 94 -1.97 1.61 5.92
N LEU A 95 -1.92 1.33 7.22
CA LEU A 95 -0.80 0.62 7.83
C LEU A 95 -1.07 -0.88 7.78
N ALA A 96 -0.06 -1.66 7.44
CA ALA A 96 -0.10 -3.12 7.48
C ALA A 96 1.16 -3.67 8.16
N SER A 97 1.04 -4.84 8.79
CA SER A 97 2.20 -5.61 9.26
C SER A 97 1.92 -7.11 9.23
N LEU A 98 2.98 -7.89 9.12
CA LEU A 98 2.99 -9.32 9.37
C LEU A 98 4.18 -9.64 10.27
N THR A 99 3.94 -10.40 11.33
CA THR A 99 5.00 -10.81 12.27
C THR A 99 4.70 -12.19 12.84
N GLY A 100 5.76 -12.89 13.27
CA GLY A 100 5.66 -14.12 14.06
C GLY A 100 5.48 -13.88 15.56
N GLU A 101 5.44 -12.61 16.01
CA GLU A 101 5.12 -12.28 17.38
C GLU A 101 3.65 -12.65 17.69
N GLU A 102 3.43 -13.33 18.81
CA GLU A 102 2.09 -13.78 19.23
C GLU A 102 1.18 -12.61 19.63
N HIS A 103 1.76 -11.61 20.29
CA HIS A 103 1.05 -10.43 20.79
C HIS A 103 1.80 -9.13 20.44
N PRO A 104 1.97 -8.81 19.15
CA PRO A 104 2.72 -7.65 18.73
C PRO A 104 2.00 -6.37 19.15
N ALA A 105 2.78 -5.34 19.49
CA ALA A 105 2.23 -4.02 19.77
C ALA A 105 1.31 -3.53 18.63
N PRO A 106 0.25 -2.77 18.91
CA PRO A 106 -0.64 -2.25 17.88
C PRO A 106 0.10 -1.43 16.83
N LEU A 107 -0.23 -1.64 15.55
CA LEU A 107 0.33 -0.93 14.39
C LEU A 107 0.47 0.59 14.56
N PRO A 108 -0.55 1.34 15.06
CA PRO A 108 -0.43 2.78 15.24
C PRO A 108 0.72 3.19 16.16
N GLY A 109 1.14 2.33 17.10
CA GLY A 109 2.26 2.60 17.99
C GLY A 109 3.65 2.49 17.33
N LEU A 110 3.71 2.04 16.07
CA LEU A 110 4.97 1.97 15.30
C LEU A 110 5.24 3.22 14.48
N VAL A 111 4.29 4.15 14.47
CA VAL A 111 4.34 5.39 13.71
C VAL A 111 4.16 6.53 14.72
N ALA A 112 5.14 7.43 14.78
CA ALA A 112 5.03 8.63 15.61
C ALA A 112 4.07 9.64 14.98
N ASP A 113 4.11 9.78 13.65
CA ASP A 113 3.22 10.66 12.89
C ASP A 113 3.03 10.16 11.45
N ILE A 114 1.83 10.35 10.91
CA ILE A 114 1.53 10.12 9.50
C ILE A 114 0.57 11.18 8.98
N GLY A 115 1.00 11.89 7.94
CA GLY A 115 0.24 12.96 7.31
C GLY A 115 0.00 12.66 5.84
N VAL A 116 -1.23 12.91 5.39
CA VAL A 116 -1.61 12.87 3.98
C VAL A 116 -2.01 14.26 3.55
N GLU A 117 -1.33 14.80 2.53
CA GLU A 117 -1.58 16.12 1.97
C GLU A 117 -1.64 16.02 0.46
N GLY A 118 -2.86 16.16 -0.09
CA GLY A 118 -3.11 15.88 -1.50
C GLY A 118 -2.68 14.46 -1.87
N HIS A 119 -1.68 14.33 -2.74
CA HIS A 119 -1.13 13.05 -3.18
C HIS A 119 0.19 12.67 -2.48
N THR A 120 0.60 13.44 -1.47
CA THR A 120 1.85 13.21 -0.73
C THR A 120 1.54 12.54 0.60
N VAL A 121 2.27 11.47 0.92
CA VAL A 121 2.24 10.83 2.24
C VAL A 121 3.58 11.02 2.90
N ARG A 122 3.58 11.54 4.13
CA ARG A 122 4.76 11.67 4.99
C ARG A 122 4.55 10.84 6.24
N VAL A 123 5.57 10.08 6.62
CA VAL A 123 5.56 9.24 7.81
C VAL A 123 6.80 9.52 8.64
N THR A 124 6.61 9.66 9.94
CA THR A 124 7.69 9.58 10.94
C THR A 124 7.45 8.34 11.77
N TRP A 125 8.39 7.41 11.72
CA TRP A 125 8.32 6.16 12.47
C TRP A 125 8.60 6.39 13.95
N SER A 126 8.25 5.43 14.81
CA SER A 126 8.39 5.57 16.26
C SER A 126 9.83 5.74 16.75
N ASP A 127 10.82 5.36 15.95
CA ASP A 127 12.25 5.59 16.21
C ASP A 127 12.78 6.93 15.67
N GLY A 128 11.90 7.76 15.10
CA GLY A 128 12.21 9.09 14.57
C GLY A 128 12.68 9.11 13.12
N VAL A 129 12.84 7.98 12.44
CA VAL A 129 13.14 7.96 11.01
C VAL A 129 11.94 8.55 10.24
N THR A 130 12.20 9.40 9.24
CA THR A 130 11.15 9.99 8.41
C THR A 130 11.31 9.54 6.96
N ALA A 131 10.19 9.27 6.30
CA ALA A 131 10.11 8.98 4.88
C ALA A 131 8.89 9.66 4.25
N GLY A 132 8.93 9.84 2.93
CA GLY A 132 7.81 10.38 2.17
C GLY A 132 7.69 9.73 0.81
N LEU A 133 6.47 9.71 0.28
CA LEU A 133 6.17 9.31 -1.09
C LEU A 133 5.19 10.31 -1.72
N VAL A 134 5.26 10.46 -3.04
CA VAL A 134 4.29 11.20 -3.84
C VAL A 134 3.62 10.22 -4.79
N LEU A 135 2.29 10.25 -4.83
CA LEU A 135 1.49 9.43 -5.73
C LEU A 135 1.20 10.23 -7.01
N ASP A 136 2.05 10.07 -8.03
CA ASP A 136 1.89 10.86 -9.25
C ASP A 136 0.84 10.29 -10.22
N GLY A 137 -0.18 11.13 -10.47
CA GLY A 137 -1.29 10.90 -11.38
C GLY A 137 -0.93 10.91 -12.88
N ALA A 138 0.23 11.46 -13.24
CA ALA A 138 0.66 11.52 -14.63
C ALA A 138 0.97 10.12 -15.18
N ALA A 139 0.39 9.78 -16.33
CA ALA A 139 0.98 8.77 -17.18
C ALA A 139 2.42 9.23 -17.51
N PRO A 140 3.41 8.33 -17.62
CA PRO A 140 4.66 8.71 -18.25
C PRO A 140 4.30 9.28 -19.64
N GLU A 141 4.70 10.52 -19.90
CA GLU A 141 4.65 11.07 -21.26
C GLU A 141 5.27 10.02 -22.20
N PRO A 142 4.64 9.68 -23.33
CA PRO A 142 5.26 8.78 -24.30
C PRO A 142 6.59 9.41 -24.66
N GLY A 143 7.67 8.76 -24.21
CA GLY A 143 9.02 9.31 -24.33
C GLY A 143 9.23 9.76 -25.76
N ASP A 144 9.45 11.06 -25.94
CA ASP A 144 10.05 11.54 -27.16
C ASP A 144 11.35 10.76 -27.32
N GLY A 145 11.47 10.02 -28.42
CA GLY A 145 12.56 9.06 -28.66
C GLY A 145 13.94 9.71 -28.81
N ASN A 146 14.28 10.69 -27.99
CA ASN A 146 15.50 11.46 -27.99
C ASN A 146 16.12 11.53 -26.59
N GLY A 147 16.24 10.38 -25.93
CA GLY A 147 17.23 10.21 -24.88
C GLY A 147 18.63 10.20 -25.50
N PRO A 148 19.62 10.94 -24.97
CA PRO A 148 20.96 10.92 -25.50
C PRO A 148 21.52 9.50 -25.39
N THR A 149 22.02 8.98 -26.50
CA THR A 149 22.79 7.73 -26.60
C THR A 149 24.15 7.92 -25.89
N GLY A 150 24.11 8.06 -24.57
CA GLY A 150 25.27 8.05 -23.70
C GLY A 150 25.58 6.63 -23.27
N GLY A 151 26.14 5.83 -24.17
CA GLY A 151 26.61 4.49 -23.84
C GLY A 151 27.66 4.56 -22.74
N ARG A 152 27.33 4.02 -21.55
CA ARG A 152 28.34 3.58 -20.58
C ARG A 152 28.57 2.10 -20.81
N THR A 153 29.62 1.78 -21.56
CA THR A 153 30.16 0.43 -21.63
C THR A 153 30.75 0.07 -20.27
N CYS A 154 30.19 -0.97 -19.64
CA CYS A 154 30.84 -1.65 -18.53
C CYS A 154 31.92 -2.55 -19.14
N GLY A 155 33.17 -2.08 -19.15
CA GLY A 155 34.33 -2.93 -19.46
C GLY A 155 34.70 -3.77 -18.23
N PRO A 156 35.17 -5.03 -18.40
CA PRO A 156 35.59 -5.84 -17.28
C PRO A 156 36.87 -5.26 -16.67
N SER A 157 36.90 -5.12 -15.35
CA SER A 157 38.15 -4.88 -14.61
C SER A 157 39.04 -6.12 -14.73
N ALA A 158 40.18 -5.96 -15.40
CA ALA A 158 41.24 -6.96 -15.41
C ALA A 158 41.93 -7.00 -14.03
N ARG A 159 42.20 -8.21 -13.54
CA ARG A 159 43.29 -8.52 -12.62
C ARG A 159 44.43 -9.12 -13.42
#